data_AF-A0A0E9MII5-F1
#
_entry.id   AF-A0A0E9MII5-F1
#
_cell.length_a   1.000
_cell.length_b   1.000
_cell.length_c   1.000
_cell.angle_alpha   90.00
_cell.angle_beta   90.00
_cell.angle_gamma   90.00
#
_symmetry.space_group_name_H-M   'P 1'
#
loop_
_entity.id
_entity.type
_entity.pdbx_description
1 polymer ?
#
loop_
_entity_poly.entity_id
_entity_poly.type
_entity_poly.pdbx_seq_one_letter_code
_entity_poly.pdbx_strand_id
1 'polypeptide(L)'
;MHKRNRLFVSIALVYGLLGGLIAIVRLIDPSLIPGNVPRAHGHIMLLGFILMTIYGIALHVLPRFGGFPLYSEQMADWQLYLANAGLPLMIAGWLGWRDMLVMAGGVLTYGAIVLFGLNMILTVRAGGRGRALHVQ
;
A
#
# COMPACT_ATOMS: atom_id res chain seq x y z
N MET A 1 1.10 -17.58 -5.51
CA MET A 1 0.67 -16.20 -5.19
C MET A 1 -0.41 -15.77 -6.15
N HIS A 2 -1.48 -15.11 -5.68
CA HIS A 2 -2.45 -14.45 -6.57
C HIS A 2 -1.74 -13.38 -7.43
N LYS A 3 -2.20 -13.13 -8.66
CA LYS A 3 -1.55 -12.17 -9.59
C LYS A 3 -1.47 -10.77 -8.97
N ARG A 4 -2.54 -10.31 -8.34
CA ARG A 4 -2.62 -9.04 -7.59
C ARG A 4 -1.52 -8.90 -6.54
N ASN A 5 -1.27 -9.95 -5.75
CA ASN A 5 -0.26 -9.90 -4.68
C ASN A 5 1.15 -9.72 -5.26
N ARG A 6 1.44 -10.31 -6.43
CA ARG A 6 2.69 -10.05 -7.15
C ARG A 6 2.76 -8.62 -7.66
N LEU A 7 1.64 -8.08 -8.17
CA LEU A 7 1.58 -6.68 -8.61
C LEU A 7 1.88 -5.71 -7.46
N PHE A 8 1.33 -5.92 -6.26
CA PHE A 8 1.70 -5.12 -5.09
C PHE A 8 3.21 -5.10 -4.88
N VAL A 9 3.88 -6.26 -4.88
CA VAL A 9 5.33 -6.33 -4.69
C VAL A 9 6.10 -5.68 -5.85
N SER A 10 5.73 -5.97 -7.10
CA SER A 10 6.42 -5.40 -8.27
C SER A 10 6.28 -3.87 -8.33
N ILE A 11 5.08 -3.35 -8.08
CA ILE A 11 4.82 -1.90 -8.04
C ILE A 11 5.54 -1.27 -6.85
N ALA A 12 5.61 -1.96 -5.71
CA ALA A 12 6.35 -1.48 -4.54
C ALA A 12 7.83 -1.23 -4.86
N LEU A 13 8.47 -2.17 -5.56
CA LEU A 13 9.85 -2.03 -5.99
C LEU A 13 10.03 -0.83 -6.94
N VAL A 14 9.08 -0.61 -7.86
CA VAL A 14 9.08 0.57 -8.73
C VAL A 14 8.99 1.85 -7.90
N TYR A 15 8.06 1.95 -6.94
CA TYR A 15 7.99 3.09 -6.03
C TYR A 15 9.28 3.27 -5.23
N GLY A 16 9.91 2.20 -4.75
CA GLY A 16 11.17 2.26 -4.02
C GLY A 16 12.30 2.86 -4.88
N LEU A 17 12.42 2.42 -6.13
CA LEU A 17 13.39 2.96 -7.09
C LEU A 17 13.11 4.44 -7.40
N LEU A 18 11.84 4.80 -7.63
CA LEU A 18 11.44 6.20 -7.88
C LEU A 18 11.69 7.09 -6.66
N GLY A 19 11.36 6.61 -5.46
CA GLY A 19 11.60 7.33 -4.21
C GLY A 19 13.08 7.57 -3.96
N GLY A 20 13.93 6.55 -4.20
CA GLY A 20 15.38 6.68 -4.15
C GLY A 20 15.93 7.66 -5.19
N LEU A 21 15.44 7.60 -6.43
CA LEU A 21 15.84 8.53 -7.48
C LEU A 21 15.49 9.98 -7.13
N ILE A 22 14.28 10.23 -6.63
CA ILE A 22 13.84 11.58 -6.18
C ILE A 22 14.76 12.10 -5.08
N ALA A 23 15.18 11.26 -4.14
CA ALA A 23 16.12 11.64 -3.09
C ALA A 23 17.48 12.05 -3.67
N ILE A 24 18.03 11.25 -4.58
CA ILE A 24 19.31 11.56 -5.24
C ILE A 24 19.22 12.87 -6.03
N VAL A 25 18.18 13.06 -6.83
CA VAL A 25 17.98 14.30 -7.60
C VAL A 25 17.92 15.52 -6.69
N ARG A 26 17.18 15.43 -5.56
CA ARG A 26 17.07 16.51 -4.57
C ARG A 26 18.40 16.81 -3.87
N LEU A 27 19.26 15.81 -3.67
CA LEU A 27 20.59 15.98 -3.08
C LEU A 27 21.56 16.66 -4.05
N ILE A 28 21.44 16.39 -5.35
CA ILE A 28 22.27 17.02 -6.38
C ILE A 28 21.90 18.50 -6.52
N ASP A 29 20.63 18.80 -6.71
CA ASP A 29 20.14 20.16 -6.80
C ASP A 29 18.68 20.24 -6.32
N PRO A 30 18.44 20.94 -5.18
CA PRO A 30 17.11 21.15 -4.65
C PRO A 30 16.12 21.78 -5.64
N SER A 31 16.58 22.62 -6.59
CA SER A 31 15.71 23.39 -7.47
C SER A 31 15.06 22.58 -8.60
N LEU A 32 15.56 21.37 -8.90
CA LEU A 32 15.11 20.55 -10.02
C LEU A 32 13.69 19.98 -9.86
N ILE A 33 13.23 19.80 -8.62
CA ILE A 33 11.90 19.26 -8.34
C ILE A 33 11.14 20.29 -7.49
N PRO A 34 10.01 20.82 -7.99
CA PRO A 34 9.21 21.79 -7.26
C PRO A 34 8.44 21.12 -6.11
N GLY A 35 7.90 21.95 -5.22
CA GLY A 35 6.96 21.47 -4.22
C GLY A 35 7.61 20.89 -2.97
N ASN A 36 6.82 20.12 -2.23
CA ASN A 36 7.25 19.50 -0.98
C ASN A 36 7.89 18.12 -1.22
N VAL A 37 9.10 18.14 -1.77
CA VAL A 37 9.86 16.93 -2.12
C VAL A 37 10.11 16.01 -0.91
N PRO A 38 10.48 16.50 0.29
CA PRO A 38 10.68 15.62 1.43
C PRO A 38 9.42 14.83 1.83
N ARG A 39 8.24 15.48 1.82
CA ARG A 39 6.97 14.77 2.08
C ARG A 39 6.66 13.76 1.00
N ALA A 40 6.85 14.14 -0.27
CA ALA A 40 6.62 13.25 -1.39
C ALA A 40 7.52 12.01 -1.32
N HIS A 41 8.84 12.20 -1.16
CA HIS A 41 9.80 11.11 -0.97
C HIS A 41 9.42 10.21 0.20
N GLY A 42 9.15 10.79 1.38
CA GLY A 42 8.80 10.02 2.58
C GLY A 42 7.59 9.11 2.37
N HIS A 43 6.54 9.58 1.69
CA HIS A 43 5.35 8.78 1.44
C HIS A 43 5.51 7.79 0.28
N ILE A 44 6.33 8.10 -0.72
CA ILE A 44 6.70 7.11 -1.76
C ILE A 44 7.44 5.94 -1.10
N MET A 45 8.41 6.22 -0.23
CA MET A 45 9.17 5.18 0.47
C MET A 45 8.29 4.41 1.46
N LEU A 46 7.50 5.09 2.28
CA LEU A 46 6.71 4.44 3.31
C LEU A 46 5.48 3.72 2.74
N LEU A 47 4.62 4.43 2.01
CA LEU A 47 3.36 3.87 1.50
C LEU A 47 3.57 3.09 0.21
N GLY A 48 4.36 3.66 -0.70
CA GLY A 48 4.61 3.09 -2.02
C GLY A 48 5.53 1.87 -1.98
N PHE A 49 6.61 1.90 -1.21
CA PHE A 49 7.55 0.78 -1.12
C PHE A 49 7.26 -0.15 0.07
N ILE A 50 7.39 0.32 1.31
CA ILE A 50 7.30 -0.56 2.49
C ILE A 50 5.89 -1.14 2.66
N LEU A 51 4.87 -0.29 2.74
CA LEU A 51 3.51 -0.73 3.02
C LEU A 51 2.91 -1.55 1.87
N MET A 52 3.18 -1.18 0.62
CA MET A 52 2.77 -1.94 -0.56
C MET A 52 3.44 -3.34 -0.61
N THR A 53 4.71 -3.44 -0.19
CA THR A 53 5.39 -4.73 -0.02
C THR A 53 4.71 -5.57 1.06
N ILE A 54 4.37 -4.95 2.20
CA ILE A 54 3.62 -5.61 3.28
C ILE A 54 2.28 -6.11 2.75
N TYR A 55 1.54 -5.32 1.97
CA TYR A 55 0.26 -5.77 1.40
C TYR A 55 0.42 -7.02 0.53
N GLY A 56 1.34 -7.01 -0.44
CA GLY A 56 1.55 -8.13 -1.33
C GLY A 56 1.95 -9.42 -0.59
N ILE A 57 2.85 -9.30 0.39
CA ILE A 57 3.33 -10.44 1.17
C ILE A 57 2.27 -10.90 2.18
N ALA A 58 1.68 -10.02 2.97
CA ALA A 58 0.72 -10.36 4.01
C ALA A 58 -0.55 -11.00 3.45
N LEU A 59 -1.11 -10.44 2.36
CA LEU A 59 -2.26 -11.02 1.66
C LEU A 59 -1.97 -12.43 1.12
N HIS A 60 -0.69 -12.79 0.99
CA HIS A 60 -0.28 -14.11 0.54
C HIS A 60 0.04 -15.08 1.68
N VAL A 61 0.85 -14.62 2.63
CA VAL A 61 1.53 -15.46 3.62
C VAL A 61 0.60 -15.77 4.79
N LEU A 62 -0.15 -14.78 5.29
CA LEU A 62 -1.03 -14.96 6.46
C LEU A 62 -2.10 -16.06 6.25
N PRO A 63 -2.88 -16.05 5.15
CA PRO A 63 -3.86 -17.12 4.91
C PRO A 63 -3.21 -18.50 4.82
N ARG A 64 -2.01 -18.56 4.22
CA ARG A 64 -1.28 -19.81 3.99
C ARG A 64 -0.73 -20.44 5.26
N PHE A 65 -0.18 -19.66 6.18
CA PHE A 65 0.21 -20.19 7.50
C PHE A 65 -1.00 -20.72 8.27
N GLY A 66 -2.15 -20.11 8.07
CA GLY A 66 -3.41 -20.50 8.67
C GLY A 66 -4.01 -21.79 8.13
N GLY A 67 -3.75 -22.11 6.86
CA GLY A 67 -4.44 -23.16 6.11
C GLY A 67 -5.85 -22.77 5.66
N PHE A 68 -6.19 -21.47 5.65
CA PHE A 68 -7.52 -20.97 5.29
C PHE A 68 -7.44 -19.92 4.17
N PRO A 69 -8.53 -19.73 3.40
CA PRO A 69 -8.56 -18.70 2.36
C PRO A 69 -8.53 -17.29 2.97
N LEU A 70 -8.18 -16.30 2.13
CA LEU A 70 -8.36 -14.90 2.46
C LEU A 70 -9.86 -14.60 2.63
N TYR A 71 -10.22 -13.75 3.60
CA TYR A 71 -11.62 -13.43 3.89
C TYR A 71 -12.35 -12.82 2.68
N SER A 72 -11.75 -11.84 2.01
CA SER A 72 -12.32 -11.26 0.79
C SER A 72 -11.25 -10.90 -0.24
N GLU A 73 -11.31 -11.55 -1.40
CA GLU A 73 -10.43 -11.19 -2.52
C GLU A 73 -10.80 -9.83 -3.12
N GLN A 74 -12.09 -9.48 -3.15
CA GLN A 74 -12.58 -8.22 -3.70
C GLN A 74 -12.10 -7.00 -2.88
N MET A 75 -12.06 -7.11 -1.55
CA MET A 75 -11.49 -6.06 -0.69
C MET A 75 -10.01 -5.81 -1.02
N ALA A 76 -9.27 -6.87 -1.30
CA ALA A 76 -7.87 -6.77 -1.66
C ALA A 76 -7.66 -6.21 -3.08
N ASP A 77 -8.55 -6.49 -4.03
CA ASP A 77 -8.56 -5.85 -5.35
C ASP A 77 -8.81 -4.33 -5.24
N TRP A 78 -9.84 -3.92 -4.48
CA TRP A 78 -10.12 -2.50 -4.24
C TRP A 78 -8.97 -1.80 -3.52
N GLN A 79 -8.35 -2.45 -2.55
CA GLN A 79 -7.15 -1.96 -1.89
C GLN A 79 -6.03 -1.64 -2.91
N LEU A 80 -5.81 -2.50 -3.92
CA LEU A 80 -4.79 -2.26 -4.94
C LEU A 80 -5.09 -0.98 -5.71
N TYR A 81 -6.33 -0.81 -6.17
CA TYR A 81 -6.74 0.38 -6.91
C TYR A 81 -6.64 1.65 -6.06
N LEU A 82 -7.16 1.62 -4.83
CA LEU A 82 -7.15 2.78 -3.94
C LEU A 82 -5.73 3.24 -3.59
N ALA A 83 -4.83 2.30 -3.27
CA ALA A 83 -3.44 2.66 -2.95
C ALA A 83 -2.69 3.22 -4.17
N ASN A 84 -2.90 2.66 -5.36
CA ASN A 84 -2.22 3.08 -6.59
C ASN A 84 -2.84 4.29 -7.28
N ALA A 85 -4.08 4.66 -6.96
CA ALA A 85 -4.65 5.95 -7.32
C ALA A 85 -4.28 7.02 -6.28
N GLY A 86 -4.39 6.69 -4.99
CA GLY A 86 -4.24 7.64 -3.90
C GLY A 86 -2.82 8.18 -3.75
N LEU A 87 -1.81 7.31 -3.79
CA LEU A 87 -0.43 7.74 -3.59
C LEU A 87 0.03 8.70 -4.70
N PRO A 88 -0.06 8.38 -6.00
CA PRO A 88 0.31 9.33 -7.06
C PRO A 88 -0.44 10.66 -7.00
N LEU A 89 -1.73 10.63 -6.66
CA LEU A 89 -2.54 11.84 -6.50
C LEU A 89 -2.02 12.73 -5.37
N MET A 90 -1.67 12.12 -4.23
CA MET A 90 -1.09 12.82 -3.09
C MET A 90 0.28 13.41 -3.42
N ILE A 91 1.13 12.68 -4.14
CA ILE A 91 2.43 13.16 -4.63
C ILE A 91 2.25 14.35 -5.57
N ALA A 92 1.34 14.25 -6.54
CA ALA A 92 1.02 15.36 -7.44
C ALA A 92 0.55 16.60 -6.66
N GLY A 93 -0.21 16.42 -5.58
CA GLY A 93 -0.62 17.49 -4.68
C GLY A 93 0.55 18.21 -4.00
N TRP A 94 1.53 17.48 -3.46
CA TRP A 94 2.71 18.10 -2.85
C TRP A 94 3.65 18.75 -3.86
N LEU A 95 3.82 18.16 -5.04
CA LEU A 95 4.69 18.73 -6.08
C LEU A 95 4.05 19.97 -6.74
N GLY A 96 2.72 20.00 -6.84
CA GLY A 96 1.95 21.10 -7.44
C GLY A 96 1.43 22.14 -6.46
N TRP A 97 1.70 22.02 -5.16
CA TRP A 97 1.12 22.87 -4.11
C TRP A 97 -0.42 22.93 -4.19
N ARG A 98 -1.06 21.77 -4.20
CA ARG A 98 -2.52 21.61 -4.29
C ARG A 98 -3.03 20.74 -3.15
N ASP A 99 -3.43 21.37 -2.06
CA ASP A 99 -3.86 20.68 -0.84
C ASP A 99 -5.08 19.78 -1.08
N MET A 100 -5.97 20.14 -2.01
CA MET A 100 -7.11 19.29 -2.39
C MET A 100 -6.67 17.95 -2.98
N LEU A 101 -5.60 17.91 -3.79
CA LEU A 101 -5.05 16.66 -4.33
C LEU A 101 -4.38 15.83 -3.23
N VAL A 102 -3.68 16.49 -2.29
CA VAL A 102 -3.11 15.83 -1.12
C VAL A 102 -4.21 15.17 -0.28
N MET A 103 -5.30 15.91 -0.01
CA MET A 103 -6.43 15.40 0.77
C MET A 103 -7.13 14.24 0.06
N ALA A 104 -7.44 14.38 -1.23
CA ALA A 104 -8.07 13.32 -2.01
C ALA A 104 -7.19 12.07 -2.07
N GLY A 105 -5.90 12.21 -2.32
CA GLY A 105 -4.95 11.10 -2.31
C GLY A 105 -4.81 10.46 -0.92
N GLY A 106 -4.80 11.27 0.13
CA GLY A 106 -4.80 10.83 1.52
C GLY A 106 -6.02 9.98 1.88
N VAL A 107 -7.22 10.41 1.49
CA VAL A 107 -8.47 9.65 1.71
C VAL A 107 -8.43 8.30 0.98
N LEU A 108 -7.97 8.27 -0.27
CA LEU A 108 -7.86 7.03 -1.06
C LEU A 108 -6.84 6.06 -0.44
N THR A 109 -5.64 6.54 -0.10
CA THR A 109 -4.60 5.69 0.54
C THR A 109 -5.04 5.19 1.91
N TYR A 110 -5.72 6.02 2.70
CA TYR A 110 -6.29 5.59 3.97
C TYR A 110 -7.38 4.52 3.79
N GLY A 111 -8.25 4.68 2.79
CA GLY A 111 -9.22 3.65 2.41
C GLY A 111 -8.57 2.31 2.08
N ALA A 112 -7.43 2.31 1.39
CA ALA A 112 -6.66 1.09 1.13
C ALA A 112 -6.13 0.44 2.42
N ILE A 113 -5.62 1.24 3.37
CA ILE A 113 -5.17 0.77 4.69
C ILE A 113 -6.34 0.12 5.45
N VAL A 114 -7.51 0.76 5.45
CA VAL A 114 -8.71 0.24 6.12
C VAL A 114 -9.15 -1.09 5.50
N LEU A 115 -9.24 -1.18 4.15
CA LEU A 115 -9.58 -2.42 3.47
C LEU A 115 -8.59 -3.54 3.79
N PHE A 116 -7.29 -3.25 3.79
CA PHE A 116 -6.26 -4.21 4.18
C PHE A 116 -6.46 -4.70 5.61
N GLY A 117 -6.54 -3.77 6.57
CA GLY A 117 -6.64 -4.08 7.99
C GLY A 117 -7.89 -4.90 8.31
N LEU A 118 -9.05 -4.49 7.79
CA LEU A 118 -10.29 -5.24 7.97
C LEU A 118 -10.19 -6.65 7.37
N ASN A 119 -9.68 -6.77 6.14
CA ASN A 119 -9.55 -8.07 5.48
C ASN A 119 -8.62 -9.00 6.27
N MET A 120 -7.49 -8.50 6.79
CA MET A 120 -6.55 -9.27 7.62
C MET A 120 -7.15 -9.67 8.97
N ILE A 121 -7.78 -8.73 9.68
CA ILE A 121 -8.41 -9.01 10.99
C ILE A 121 -9.48 -10.09 10.82
N LEU A 122 -10.34 -9.97 9.81
CA LEU A 122 -11.41 -10.94 9.54
C LEU A 122 -10.84 -12.29 9.11
N THR A 123 -9.78 -12.31 8.30
CA THR A 123 -9.08 -13.53 7.88
C THR A 123 -8.54 -14.30 9.09
N VAL A 124 -7.84 -13.62 10.00
CA VAL A 124 -7.28 -14.25 11.21
C VAL A 124 -8.39 -14.73 12.17
N ARG A 125 -9.43 -13.91 12.39
CA ARG A 125 -10.55 -14.26 13.28
C ARG A 125 -11.37 -15.45 12.75
N ALA A 126 -11.64 -15.48 11.45
CA ALA A 126 -12.36 -16.59 10.81
C ALA A 126 -11.56 -17.90 10.92
N GLY A 127 -10.24 -17.84 10.67
CA GLY A 127 -9.35 -18.98 10.84
C GLY A 127 -9.29 -19.52 12.27
N GLY A 128 -9.29 -18.64 13.28
CA GLY A 128 -9.32 -19.04 14.69
C GLY A 128 -10.60 -19.79 15.09
N ARG A 129 -11.76 -19.38 14.57
CA ARG A 129 -13.05 -20.06 14.84
C ARG A 129 -13.11 -21.46 14.26
N GLY A 130 -12.57 -21.68 13.05
CA GLY A 130 -12.53 -23.01 12.43
C GLY A 130 -11.72 -24.02 13.25
N ARG A 131 -10.60 -23.59 13.85
CA ARG A 131 -9.77 -24.47 14.71
C ARG A 131 -10.48 -24.92 15.98
N ALA A 132 -11.26 -24.05 16.61
CA ALA A 132 -11.98 -24.39 17.84
C ALA A 132 -13.05 -25.47 17.65
N LEU A 133 -13.60 -25.62 16.44
CA LEU A 133 -14.63 -26.61 16.11
C LEU A 133 -14.06 -28.01 15.79
N HIS A 134 -12.78 -28.12 15.44
CA HIS A 134 -12.12 -29.40 15.13
C HIS A 134 -11.41 -30.04 16.34
N VAL A 135 -11.39 -29.37 17.48
CA VAL A 135 -10.75 -29.84 18.73
C VAL A 135 -11.78 -30.34 19.76
N GLN A 136 -13.07 -30.23 19.43
CA GLN A 136 -14.19 -30.82 20.19
C GLN A 136 -14.65 -32.12 19.53
#